data_AF-A0A7Y3K1Y6-F1
#
_entry.id   AF-A0A7Y3K1Y6-F1
#
_cell.length_a   1.000
_cell.length_b   1.000
_cell.length_c   1.000
_cell.angle_alpha   90.00
_cell.angle_beta   90.00
_cell.angle_gamma   90.00
#
_symmetry.space_group_name_H-M   'P 1'
#
loop_
_entity.id
_entity.type
_entity.pdbx_description
1 polymer ?
#
loop_
_entity_poly.entity_id
_entity_poly.type
_entity_poly.pdbx_seq_one_letter_code
_entity_poly.pdbx_strand_id
1 'polypeptide(L)'
;MTLLTVDSQILPRPTLAASTEPAMSAHREETLFAWLKTPRQVREAVERRRLQSVLLVTDPAMVELVARDTLRLGPLACARGTLVLTVSPRASLLAALQAIFRSVVCLAAAATLEPRDLVNAMASSEACGRLIGAMLDGPSGVLALWRGDARSLAVPIVWFSTQIDLDRAANAVVAIRSGGQELAIGEAVFCSDDVIAAFDPDHRRRLRWRRWQQDTTLGAMVRRRRHELGLRREEFPGIDAKTVARIERGEILRPQRETLRLIAQCLGLDLDSLQRCHAAT
;
A
#
# COMPACT_ATOMS: atom_id res chain seq x y z
N MET A 1 -49.26 -34.66 13.19
CA MET A 1 -48.44 -33.74 12.39
C MET A 1 -48.57 -32.36 13.00
N THR A 2 -47.61 -31.98 13.82
CA THR A 2 -47.66 -30.75 14.63
C THR A 2 -46.75 -29.72 13.96
N LEU A 3 -47.33 -28.65 13.44
CA LEU A 3 -46.62 -27.53 12.81
C LEU A 3 -46.10 -26.60 13.91
N LEU A 4 -44.77 -26.54 14.05
CA LEU A 4 -44.08 -25.58 14.91
C LEU A 4 -44.01 -24.22 14.21
N THR A 5 -44.63 -23.22 14.83
CA THR A 5 -44.56 -21.81 14.47
C THR A 5 -43.21 -21.27 14.97
N VAL A 6 -42.38 -20.76 14.07
CA VAL A 6 -41.09 -20.14 14.41
C VAL A 6 -41.30 -18.65 14.62
N ASP A 7 -41.14 -18.20 15.86
CA ASP A 7 -41.10 -16.80 16.26
C ASP A 7 -39.92 -16.09 15.61
N SER A 8 -40.21 -15.05 14.82
CA SER A 8 -39.25 -14.12 14.24
C SER A 8 -38.73 -13.17 15.32
N GLN A 9 -37.71 -13.61 16.05
CA GLN A 9 -36.94 -12.74 16.93
C GLN A 9 -36.23 -11.66 16.10
N ILE A 10 -36.63 -10.41 16.33
CA ILE A 10 -36.00 -9.20 15.81
C ILE A 10 -34.58 -9.14 16.40
N LEU A 11 -33.58 -9.46 15.59
CA LEU A 11 -32.18 -9.28 15.96
C LEU A 11 -31.91 -7.79 16.24
N PRO A 12 -31.22 -7.44 17.33
CA PRO A 12 -30.79 -6.07 17.56
C PRO A 12 -29.86 -5.64 16.42
N ARG A 13 -30.13 -4.45 15.87
CA ARG A 13 -29.29 -3.83 14.84
C ARG A 13 -27.85 -3.78 15.34
N PRO A 14 -26.85 -4.15 14.51
CA PRO A 14 -25.46 -3.93 14.87
C PRO A 14 -25.27 -2.44 15.07
N THR A 15 -25.00 -2.04 16.31
CA THR A 15 -24.45 -0.74 16.64
C THR A 15 -23.23 -0.57 15.75
N LEU A 16 -23.24 0.42 14.87
CA LEU A 16 -22.08 0.83 14.07
C LEU A 16 -20.94 1.05 15.05
N ALA A 17 -20.10 0.03 15.22
CA ALA A 17 -18.82 0.18 15.89
C ALA A 17 -18.17 1.36 15.21
N ALA A 18 -17.83 2.38 16.01
CA ALA A 18 -17.00 3.48 15.58
C ALA A 18 -15.89 2.85 14.74
N SER A 19 -15.91 3.16 13.44
CA SER A 19 -14.89 2.73 12.51
C SER A 19 -13.61 3.25 13.13
N THR A 20 -12.89 2.36 13.80
CA THR A 20 -11.62 2.67 14.40
C THR A 20 -10.79 3.05 13.21
N GLU A 21 -10.57 4.36 13.04
CA GLU A 21 -9.49 4.86 12.23
C GLU A 21 -8.31 3.94 12.54
N PRO A 22 -7.63 3.34 11.54
CA PRO A 22 -6.31 2.84 11.85
C PRO A 22 -5.59 4.05 12.41
N ALA A 23 -5.32 4.04 13.71
CA ALA A 23 -4.58 5.09 14.38
C ALA A 23 -3.22 5.13 13.71
N MET A 24 -3.13 5.90 12.63
CA MET A 24 -1.90 6.37 12.04
C MET A 24 -1.38 7.45 13.00
N SER A 25 -1.14 7.06 14.25
CA SER A 25 -0.40 7.88 15.17
C SER A 25 0.97 8.08 14.53
N ALA A 26 1.27 9.35 14.26
CA ALA A 26 2.48 9.79 13.56
C ALA A 26 3.73 9.66 14.44
N HIS A 27 3.90 8.55 15.15
CA HIS A 27 5.22 8.08 15.53
C HIS A 27 5.79 7.35 14.31
N ARG A 28 6.19 8.15 13.31
CA ARG A 28 7.13 7.68 12.30
C ARG A 28 8.45 7.46 13.02
N GLU A 29 8.61 6.26 13.60
CA GLU A 29 9.95 5.72 13.78
C GLU A 29 10.61 5.75 12.40
N GLU A 30 11.66 6.57 12.27
CA GLU A 30 12.43 6.65 11.04
C GLU A 30 12.94 5.26 10.71
N THR A 31 12.34 4.63 9.69
CA THR A 31 12.83 3.36 9.18
C THR A 31 14.24 3.61 8.66
N LEU A 32 15.23 3.08 9.37
CA LEU A 32 16.62 3.29 9.03
C LEU A 32 17.00 2.37 7.88
N PHE A 33 17.18 2.96 6.71
CA PHE A 33 17.70 2.26 5.56
C PHE A 33 19.23 2.27 5.55
N ALA A 34 19.86 1.13 5.35
CA ALA A 34 21.30 1.01 5.19
C ALA A 34 21.68 0.13 3.99
N TRP A 35 22.33 0.73 3.00
CA TRP A 35 22.98 -0.01 1.91
C TRP A 35 24.38 -0.42 2.33
N LEU A 36 24.59 -1.73 2.49
CA LEU A 36 25.83 -2.30 3.00
C LEU A 36 26.79 -2.62 1.85
N LYS A 37 27.78 -1.75 1.67
CA LYS A 37 28.81 -1.87 0.62
C LYS A 37 30.15 -2.36 1.14
N THR A 38 30.41 -2.22 2.44
CA THR A 38 31.71 -2.53 3.03
C THR A 38 31.59 -3.43 4.26
N PRO A 39 32.64 -4.21 4.59
CA PRO A 39 32.67 -5.01 5.81
C PRO A 39 32.49 -4.22 7.10
N ARG A 40 32.91 -2.95 7.11
CA ARG A 40 32.73 -2.06 8.26
C ARG A 40 31.25 -1.69 8.43
N GLN A 41 30.56 -1.34 7.35
CA GLN A 41 29.13 -1.05 7.38
C GLN A 41 28.31 -2.25 7.83
N VAL A 42 28.67 -3.47 7.38
CA VAL A 42 28.02 -4.71 7.84
C VAL A 42 28.15 -4.86 9.36
N ARG A 43 29.37 -4.75 9.90
CA ARG A 43 29.62 -4.85 11.34
C ARG A 43 28.84 -3.80 12.13
N GLU A 44 28.93 -2.53 11.74
CA GLU A 44 28.21 -1.44 12.39
C GLU A 44 26.67 -1.65 12.35
N ALA A 45 26.13 -2.09 11.21
CA ALA A 45 24.70 -2.37 11.08
C ALA A 45 24.26 -3.58 11.93
N VAL A 46 25.10 -4.61 12.00
CA VAL A 46 24.85 -5.81 12.79
C VAL A 46 24.92 -5.52 14.29
N GLU A 47 25.82 -4.64 14.73
CA GLU A 47 25.95 -4.24 16.14
C GLU A 47 24.79 -3.35 16.60
N ARG A 48 24.23 -2.51 15.72
CA ARG A 48 23.24 -1.49 16.11
C ARG A 48 21.88 -2.00 16.61
N ARG A 49 21.60 -3.32 16.64
CA ARG A 49 20.38 -3.98 17.23
C ARG A 49 19.04 -3.23 17.07
N ARG A 50 18.81 -2.50 15.97
CA ARG A 50 17.52 -1.81 15.76
C ARG A 50 16.54 -2.75 15.06
N LEU A 51 15.34 -2.87 15.63
CA LEU A 51 14.27 -3.75 15.13
C LEU A 51 13.62 -3.24 13.82
N GLN A 52 13.79 -1.94 13.51
CA GLN A 52 13.16 -1.27 12.35
C GLN A 52 14.14 -0.86 11.24
N SER A 53 15.25 -1.58 11.07
CA SER A 53 16.18 -1.30 9.96
C SER A 53 15.83 -2.09 8.71
N VAL A 54 16.05 -1.48 7.55
CA VAL A 54 16.09 -2.16 6.25
C VAL A 54 17.55 -2.22 5.81
N LEU A 55 18.09 -3.43 5.68
CA LEU A 55 19.45 -3.67 5.21
C LEU A 55 19.40 -4.14 3.76
N LEU A 56 20.08 -3.42 2.87
CA LEU A 56 20.25 -3.82 1.48
C LEU A 56 21.66 -4.35 1.25
N VAL A 57 21.76 -5.57 0.72
CA VAL A 57 23.02 -6.22 0.36
C VAL A 57 22.99 -6.66 -1.08
N THR A 58 23.95 -6.16 -1.87
CA THR A 58 24.04 -6.44 -3.30
C THR A 58 25.23 -7.33 -3.67
N ASP A 59 26.19 -7.51 -2.76
CA ASP A 59 27.42 -8.26 -2.98
C ASP A 59 27.35 -9.63 -2.25
N PRO A 60 27.58 -10.77 -2.94
CA PRO A 60 27.59 -12.09 -2.32
C PRO A 60 28.53 -12.22 -1.11
N ALA A 61 29.72 -11.60 -1.16
CA ALA A 61 30.67 -11.61 -0.05
C ALA A 61 30.12 -10.87 1.17
N MET A 62 29.33 -9.82 0.95
CA MET A 62 28.67 -9.10 2.04
C MET A 62 27.50 -9.92 2.62
N VAL A 63 26.81 -10.73 1.83
CA VAL A 63 25.74 -11.63 2.33
C VAL A 63 26.32 -12.66 3.30
N GLU A 64 27.42 -13.31 2.92
CA GLU A 64 28.14 -14.26 3.78
C GLU A 64 28.65 -13.58 5.06
N LEU A 65 29.14 -12.34 4.95
CA LEU A 65 29.57 -11.56 6.11
C LEU A 65 28.41 -11.21 7.04
N VAL A 66 27.27 -10.75 6.51
CA VAL A 66 26.07 -10.45 7.29
C VAL A 66 25.62 -11.70 8.03
N ALA A 67 25.53 -12.84 7.37
CA ALA A 67 25.14 -14.09 8.00
C ALA A 67 26.13 -14.52 9.09
N ARG A 68 27.43 -14.50 8.81
CA ARG A 68 28.46 -14.87 9.78
C ARG A 68 28.42 -13.98 11.02
N ASP A 69 28.34 -12.67 10.83
CA ASP A 69 28.39 -11.71 11.93
C ASP A 69 27.06 -11.71 12.72
N THR A 70 25.92 -11.96 12.08
CA THR A 70 24.64 -12.12 12.79
C THR A 70 24.56 -13.41 13.59
N LEU A 71 25.05 -14.54 13.06
CA LEU A 71 25.10 -15.82 13.78
C LEU A 71 25.97 -15.75 15.04
N ARG A 72 27.04 -14.95 15.03
CA ARG A 72 27.91 -14.72 16.20
C ARG A 72 27.21 -14.05 17.38
N LEU A 73 26.11 -13.34 17.14
CA LEU A 73 25.37 -12.65 18.20
C LEU A 73 24.44 -13.59 19.00
N GLY A 74 24.29 -14.84 18.55
CA GLY A 74 23.52 -15.86 19.25
C GLY A 74 21.99 -15.66 19.20
N PRO A 75 21.23 -16.50 19.91
CA PRO A 75 19.76 -16.54 19.86
C PRO A 75 19.07 -15.30 20.45
N LEU A 76 19.79 -14.43 21.16
CA LEU A 76 19.26 -13.15 21.65
C LEU A 76 19.19 -12.07 20.55
N ALA A 77 19.62 -12.39 19.33
CA ALA A 77 19.57 -11.49 18.17
C ALA A 77 18.30 -11.68 17.30
N CYS A 78 17.32 -12.47 17.75
CA CYS A 78 16.11 -12.76 16.99
C CYS A 78 15.23 -11.51 16.77
N ALA A 79 14.61 -11.45 15.59
CA ALA A 79 13.72 -10.39 15.09
C ALA A 79 14.40 -9.08 14.68
N ARG A 80 15.51 -9.16 13.95
CA ARG A 80 16.04 -8.00 13.20
C ARG A 80 15.05 -7.55 12.13
N GLY A 81 15.16 -6.33 11.63
CA GLY A 81 14.24 -5.76 10.65
C GLY A 81 14.18 -6.51 9.31
N THR A 82 14.21 -5.79 8.20
CA THR A 82 14.12 -6.39 6.87
C THR A 82 15.52 -6.50 6.26
N LEU A 83 15.88 -7.68 5.76
CA LEU A 83 17.05 -7.88 4.91
C LEU A 83 16.60 -8.05 3.45
N VAL A 84 17.14 -7.23 2.57
CA VAL A 84 16.92 -7.30 1.11
C VAL A 84 18.21 -7.72 0.44
N LEU A 85 18.14 -8.80 -0.32
CA LEU A 85 19.25 -9.39 -1.05
C LEU A 85 18.94 -9.29 -2.55
N THR A 86 19.84 -8.73 -3.35
CA THR A 86 19.74 -8.77 -4.82
C THR A 86 20.53 -9.94 -5.44
N VAL A 87 21.10 -10.78 -4.58
CA VAL A 87 21.85 -11.99 -4.93
C VAL A 87 21.25 -13.15 -4.18
N SER A 88 21.10 -14.29 -4.86
CA SER A 88 20.53 -15.49 -4.25
C SER A 88 21.56 -16.14 -3.31
N PRO A 89 21.32 -16.17 -1.99
CA PRO A 89 22.18 -16.91 -1.08
C PRO A 89 22.04 -18.41 -1.28
N ARG A 90 22.99 -19.18 -0.75
CA ARG A 90 22.86 -20.64 -0.62
C ARG A 90 21.65 -20.98 0.27
N ALA A 91 20.96 -22.09 0.00
CA ALA A 91 19.75 -22.46 0.74
C ALA A 91 19.94 -22.54 2.27
N SER A 92 21.07 -23.12 2.72
CA SER A 92 21.42 -23.19 4.15
C SER A 92 21.61 -21.80 4.77
N LEU A 93 22.19 -20.87 4.00
CA LEU A 93 22.40 -19.49 4.42
C LEU A 93 21.09 -18.72 4.48
N LEU A 94 20.20 -18.93 3.51
CA LEU A 94 18.87 -18.32 3.49
C LEU A 94 18.07 -18.72 4.73
N ALA A 95 18.05 -20.01 5.07
CA ALA A 95 17.37 -20.51 6.25
C ALA A 95 17.92 -19.87 7.54
N ALA A 96 19.24 -19.73 7.64
CA ALA A 96 19.89 -19.07 8.78
C ALA A 96 19.50 -17.58 8.87
N LEU A 97 19.47 -16.87 7.75
CA LEU A 97 19.06 -15.46 7.70
C LEU A 97 17.58 -15.30 8.06
N GLN A 98 16.71 -16.19 7.58
CA GLN A 98 15.27 -16.19 7.90
C GLN A 98 14.99 -16.48 9.38
N ALA A 99 15.86 -17.20 10.08
CA ALA A 99 15.75 -17.39 11.52
C ALA A 99 16.10 -16.13 12.33
N ILE A 100 16.84 -15.19 11.74
CA ILE A 100 17.39 -14.00 12.43
C ILE A 100 16.57 -12.75 12.10
N PHE A 101 16.25 -12.56 10.82
CA PHE A 101 15.52 -11.39 10.32
C PHE A 101 14.02 -11.66 10.28
N ARG A 102 13.22 -10.65 10.61
CA ARG A 102 11.76 -10.68 10.51
C ARG A 102 11.31 -10.95 9.09
N SER A 103 12.04 -10.41 8.12
CA SER A 103 11.78 -10.62 6.70
C SER A 103 13.10 -10.68 5.95
N VAL A 104 13.25 -11.70 5.11
CA VAL A 104 14.35 -11.81 4.14
C VAL A 104 13.73 -11.83 2.76
N VAL A 105 14.05 -10.81 1.96
CA VAL A 105 13.58 -10.70 0.58
C VAL A 105 14.75 -10.97 -0.34
N CYS A 106 14.65 -12.02 -1.14
CA CYS A 106 15.61 -12.33 -2.19
C CYS A 106 15.01 -11.89 -3.52
N LEU A 107 15.61 -10.87 -4.13
CA LEU A 107 15.17 -10.33 -5.39
C LEU A 107 16.06 -10.87 -6.52
N ALA A 108 15.46 -11.35 -7.61
CA ALA A 108 16.19 -11.82 -8.77
C ALA A 108 16.75 -10.63 -9.57
N ALA A 109 18.05 -10.65 -9.89
CA ALA A 109 18.75 -9.53 -10.53
C ALA A 109 18.11 -9.03 -11.84
N ALA A 110 17.42 -9.89 -12.59
CA ALA A 110 16.82 -9.53 -13.88
C ALA A 110 15.59 -8.62 -13.77
N ALA A 111 14.91 -8.63 -12.62
CA ALA A 111 13.62 -7.97 -12.44
C ALA A 111 13.59 -7.12 -11.16
N THR A 112 14.73 -6.51 -10.84
CA THR A 112 14.92 -5.62 -9.69
C THR A 112 15.16 -4.19 -10.13
N LEU A 113 14.75 -3.25 -9.28
CA LEU A 113 15.22 -1.88 -9.38
C LEU A 113 16.73 -1.80 -9.16
N GLU A 114 17.36 -0.82 -9.80
CA GLU A 114 18.73 -0.42 -9.48
C GLU A 114 18.86 -0.09 -7.99
N PRO A 115 19.99 -0.37 -7.33
CA PRO A 115 20.13 -0.24 -5.87
C PRO A 115 19.71 1.14 -5.33
N ARG A 116 19.98 2.22 -6.08
CA ARG A 116 19.57 3.58 -5.70
C ARG A 116 18.05 3.75 -5.71
N ASP A 117 17.39 3.27 -6.77
CA ASP A 117 15.94 3.36 -6.90
C ASP A 117 15.23 2.42 -5.94
N LEU A 118 15.84 1.28 -5.63
CA LEU A 118 15.42 0.38 -4.56
C LEU A 118 15.39 1.09 -3.20
N VAL A 119 16.48 1.79 -2.84
CA VAL A 119 16.52 2.62 -1.62
C VAL A 119 15.38 3.64 -1.62
N ASN A 120 15.22 4.38 -2.72
CA ASN A 120 14.20 5.42 -2.84
C ASN A 120 12.78 4.84 -2.72
N ALA A 121 12.53 3.70 -3.35
CA ALA A 121 11.24 3.03 -3.33
C ALA A 121 10.88 2.55 -1.91
N MET A 122 11.85 2.00 -1.18
CA MET A 122 11.66 1.52 0.19
C MET A 122 11.57 2.64 1.23
N ALA A 123 12.31 3.74 1.03
CA ALA A 123 12.29 4.90 1.92
C ALA A 123 11.08 5.82 1.67
N SER A 124 10.34 5.63 0.58
CA SER A 124 9.17 6.43 0.23
C SER A 124 8.06 6.30 1.28
N SER A 125 7.34 7.39 1.55
CA SER A 125 6.08 7.33 2.30
C SER A 125 5.01 6.45 1.64
N GLU A 126 5.20 6.12 0.36
CA GLU A 126 4.33 5.28 -0.44
C GLU A 126 4.99 3.93 -0.79
N ALA A 127 5.95 3.47 0.01
CA ALA A 127 6.68 2.22 -0.24
C ALA A 127 5.78 1.01 -0.52
N CYS A 128 4.62 0.91 0.15
CA CYS A 128 3.64 -0.16 -0.07
C CYS A 128 2.91 -0.12 -1.43
N GLY A 129 3.05 0.96 -2.21
CA GLY A 129 2.54 1.09 -3.59
C GLY A 129 3.63 0.97 -4.67
N ARG A 130 4.90 0.84 -4.27
CA ARG A 130 6.03 0.70 -5.19
C ARG A 130 6.47 -0.75 -5.26
N LEU A 131 6.73 -1.24 -6.46
CA LEU A 131 7.36 -2.54 -6.69
C LEU A 131 8.88 -2.40 -6.59
N ILE A 132 9.54 -3.40 -6.00
CA ILE A 132 10.99 -3.46 -5.84
C ILE A 132 11.62 -4.68 -6.49
N GLY A 133 10.83 -5.73 -6.73
CA GLY A 133 11.23 -6.89 -7.50
C GLY A 133 10.02 -7.62 -8.07
N ALA A 134 10.27 -8.43 -9.08
CA ALA A 134 9.30 -9.35 -9.64
C ALA A 134 9.97 -10.66 -10.04
N MET A 135 9.22 -11.76 -10.07
CA MET A 135 9.70 -13.06 -10.54
C MET A 135 8.53 -13.84 -11.10
N LEU A 136 8.63 -14.21 -12.38
CA LEU A 136 7.65 -15.07 -13.02
C LEU A 136 8.07 -16.53 -12.83
N ASP A 137 7.21 -17.32 -12.22
CA ASP A 137 7.35 -18.77 -12.17
C ASP A 137 6.57 -19.38 -13.34
N GLY A 138 7.30 -19.65 -14.44
CA GLY A 138 6.72 -20.17 -15.68
C GLY A 138 5.84 -21.41 -15.49
N PRO A 139 6.32 -22.47 -14.79
CA PRO A 139 5.54 -23.67 -14.51
C PRO A 139 4.21 -23.44 -13.78
N SER A 140 4.16 -22.54 -12.79
CA SER A 140 2.93 -22.26 -12.05
C SER A 140 2.06 -21.16 -12.66
N GLY A 141 2.62 -20.38 -13.59
CA GLY A 141 1.97 -19.19 -14.13
C GLY A 141 1.73 -18.11 -13.07
N VAL A 142 2.53 -18.08 -12.01
CA VAL A 142 2.42 -17.09 -10.93
C VAL A 142 3.54 -16.07 -11.03
N LEU A 143 3.16 -14.80 -11.06
CA LEU A 143 4.06 -13.66 -10.93
C LEU A 143 4.15 -13.26 -9.45
N ALA A 144 5.28 -13.54 -8.82
CA ALA A 144 5.61 -13.03 -7.50
C ALA A 144 6.12 -11.59 -7.62
N LEU A 145 5.47 -10.67 -6.94
CA LEU A 145 5.85 -9.26 -6.86
C LEU A 145 6.30 -8.94 -5.44
N TRP A 146 7.36 -8.16 -5.29
CA TRP A 146 7.79 -7.62 -3.99
C TRP A 146 7.61 -6.11 -3.98
N ARG A 147 7.14 -5.58 -2.86
CA ARG A 147 6.84 -4.16 -2.68
C ARG A 147 7.89 -3.47 -1.81
N GLY A 148 7.90 -2.14 -1.82
CA GLY A 148 8.83 -1.33 -1.02
C GLY A 148 8.72 -1.54 0.49
N ASP A 149 7.57 -2.04 0.99
CA ASP A 149 7.38 -2.46 2.37
C ASP A 149 7.85 -3.91 2.65
N ALA A 150 8.57 -4.51 1.69
CA ALA A 150 9.09 -5.87 1.70
C ALA A 150 8.04 -6.99 1.76
N ARG A 151 6.75 -6.68 1.59
CA ARG A 151 5.70 -7.69 1.44
C ARG A 151 5.66 -8.19 0.00
N SER A 152 5.34 -9.47 -0.15
CA SER A 152 5.11 -10.11 -1.45
C SER A 152 3.63 -10.13 -1.82
N LEU A 153 3.36 -10.12 -3.11
CA LEU A 153 2.04 -10.27 -3.72
C LEU A 153 2.15 -11.31 -4.84
N ALA A 154 1.29 -12.33 -4.82
CA ALA A 154 1.22 -13.35 -5.86
C ALA A 154 0.10 -12.98 -6.84
N VAL A 155 0.44 -12.87 -8.12
CA VAL A 155 -0.48 -12.47 -9.18
C VAL A 155 -0.50 -13.55 -10.27
N PRO A 156 -1.66 -14.16 -10.57
CA PRO A 156 -1.75 -15.09 -11.70
C PRO A 156 -1.46 -14.40 -13.03
N ILE A 157 -0.60 -14.98 -13.88
CA ILE A 157 -0.21 -14.38 -15.17
C ILE A 157 -1.41 -14.20 -16.11
N VAL A 158 -2.44 -15.05 -15.96
CA VAL A 158 -3.71 -14.96 -16.70
C VAL A 158 -4.44 -13.63 -16.46
N TRP A 159 -4.19 -12.92 -15.36
CA TRP A 159 -4.78 -11.61 -15.11
C TRP A 159 -4.35 -10.56 -16.15
N PHE A 160 -3.19 -10.76 -16.77
CA PHE A 160 -2.63 -9.86 -17.78
C PHE A 160 -3.06 -10.23 -19.22
N SER A 161 -3.83 -11.31 -19.41
CA SER A 161 -4.10 -11.93 -20.73
C SER A 161 -4.81 -11.02 -21.75
N THR A 162 -5.42 -9.92 -21.31
CA THR A 162 -6.03 -8.94 -22.21
C THR A 162 -5.00 -8.09 -22.96
N GLN A 163 -3.77 -8.03 -22.46
CA GLN A 163 -2.69 -7.19 -23.00
C GLN A 163 -1.44 -7.99 -23.37
N ILE A 164 -1.32 -9.25 -22.96
CA ILE A 164 -0.20 -10.13 -23.32
C ILE A 164 -0.67 -11.46 -23.91
N ASP A 165 0.09 -11.94 -24.88
CA ASP A 165 0.01 -13.31 -25.36
C ASP A 165 0.58 -14.26 -24.28
N LEU A 166 -0.28 -15.12 -23.71
CA LEU A 166 0.08 -15.99 -22.58
C LEU A 166 1.15 -17.03 -22.95
N ASP A 167 1.17 -17.50 -24.20
CA ASP A 167 2.16 -18.48 -24.66
C ASP A 167 3.56 -17.85 -24.71
N ARG A 168 3.63 -16.56 -25.05
CA ARG A 168 4.86 -15.77 -24.99
C ARG A 168 5.18 -15.31 -23.56
N ALA A 169 4.16 -15.07 -22.74
CA ALA A 169 4.30 -14.56 -21.39
C ALA A 169 5.12 -15.48 -20.49
N ALA A 170 5.01 -16.81 -20.66
CA ALA A 170 5.73 -17.79 -19.85
C ALA A 170 7.26 -17.62 -19.87
N ASN A 171 7.80 -17.05 -20.96
CA ASN A 171 9.22 -16.74 -21.12
C ASN A 171 9.50 -15.24 -21.22
N ALA A 172 8.50 -14.39 -20.89
CA ALA A 172 8.65 -12.95 -21.03
C ALA A 172 9.64 -12.41 -19.99
N VAL A 173 10.47 -11.48 -20.45
CA VAL A 173 11.34 -10.70 -19.57
C VAL A 173 10.44 -9.80 -18.72
N VAL A 174 10.53 -9.96 -17.40
CA VAL A 174 9.85 -9.09 -16.45
C VAL A 174 10.83 -8.00 -16.01
N ALA A 175 10.37 -6.76 -15.97
CA ALA A 175 11.15 -5.64 -15.48
C ALA A 175 10.29 -4.68 -14.65
N ILE A 176 10.93 -3.97 -13.73
CA ILE A 176 10.30 -2.88 -12.97
C ILE A 176 10.94 -1.57 -13.39
N ARG A 177 10.11 -0.58 -13.69
CA ARG A 177 10.53 0.73 -14.21
C ARG A 177 9.99 1.88 -13.35
N SER A 178 10.38 3.10 -13.70
CA SER A 178 9.85 4.34 -13.11
C SER A 178 9.89 4.35 -11.58
N GLY A 179 11.01 3.87 -11.00
CA GLY A 179 11.19 3.80 -9.54
C GLY A 179 10.15 2.94 -8.81
N GLY A 180 9.65 1.89 -9.47
CA GLY A 180 8.70 0.93 -8.90
C GLY A 180 7.24 1.17 -9.26
N GLN A 181 6.96 2.15 -10.13
CA GLN A 181 5.60 2.53 -10.52
C GLN A 181 5.07 1.77 -11.74
N GLU A 182 5.96 1.11 -12.48
CA GLU A 182 5.62 0.38 -13.69
C GLU A 182 6.16 -1.05 -13.62
N LEU A 183 5.31 -1.99 -13.99
CA LEU A 183 5.64 -3.39 -14.22
C LEU A 183 5.61 -3.64 -15.73
N ALA A 184 6.73 -4.07 -16.30
CA ALA A 184 6.80 -4.48 -17.69
C ALA A 184 6.87 -6.01 -17.79
N ILE A 185 6.06 -6.60 -18.66
CA ILE A 185 6.06 -8.03 -18.98
C ILE A 185 6.20 -8.15 -20.50
N GLY A 186 7.42 -8.42 -20.98
CA GLY A 186 7.73 -8.30 -22.40
C GLY A 186 7.59 -6.85 -22.87
N GLU A 187 6.72 -6.61 -23.85
CA GLU A 187 6.45 -5.28 -24.40
C GLU A 187 5.32 -4.53 -23.67
N ALA A 188 4.48 -5.25 -22.91
CA ALA A 188 3.35 -4.66 -22.20
C ALA A 188 3.83 -3.99 -20.91
N VAL A 189 3.24 -2.82 -20.59
CA VAL A 189 3.53 -2.04 -19.39
C VAL A 189 2.26 -1.82 -18.59
N PHE A 190 2.34 -2.07 -17.29
CA PHE A 190 1.24 -1.98 -16.34
C PHE A 190 1.59 -1.02 -15.20
N CYS A 191 0.60 -0.25 -14.76
CA CYS A 191 0.71 0.59 -13.56
C CYS A 191 0.76 -0.28 -12.29
N SER A 192 1.78 -0.10 -11.45
CA SER A 192 1.94 -0.88 -10.21
C SER A 192 0.74 -0.72 -9.28
N ASP A 193 0.20 0.50 -9.15
CA ASP A 193 -0.94 0.79 -8.28
C ASP A 193 -2.18 0.01 -8.71
N ASP A 194 -2.42 -0.14 -10.02
CA ASP A 194 -3.56 -0.91 -10.53
C ASP A 194 -3.40 -2.41 -10.27
N VAL A 195 -2.20 -2.95 -10.52
CA VAL A 195 -1.88 -4.36 -10.22
C VAL A 195 -2.02 -4.62 -8.72
N ILE A 196 -1.43 -3.79 -7.86
CA ILE A 196 -1.50 -3.98 -6.41
C ILE A 196 -2.95 -3.81 -5.93
N ALA A 197 -3.69 -2.83 -6.44
CA ALA A 197 -5.09 -2.63 -6.08
C ALA A 197 -5.97 -3.83 -6.48
N ALA A 198 -5.66 -4.57 -7.54
CA ALA A 198 -6.43 -5.76 -7.91
C ALA A 198 -6.33 -6.87 -6.84
N PHE A 199 -5.18 -7.03 -6.18
CA PHE A 199 -4.92 -8.18 -5.29
C PHE A 199 -4.70 -7.82 -3.80
N ASP A 200 -4.47 -6.56 -3.44
CA ASP A 200 -4.35 -6.11 -2.04
C ASP A 200 -5.56 -5.22 -1.64
N PRO A 201 -6.51 -5.74 -0.82
CA PRO A 201 -7.65 -4.96 -0.34
C PRO A 201 -7.26 -3.77 0.55
N ASP A 202 -6.16 -3.85 1.29
CA ASP A 202 -5.70 -2.76 2.14
C ASP A 202 -5.09 -1.64 1.31
N HIS A 203 -4.36 -1.99 0.23
CA HIS A 203 -3.90 -1.00 -0.74
C HIS A 203 -5.09 -0.30 -1.39
N ARG A 204 -6.15 -1.02 -1.79
CA ARG A 204 -7.39 -0.39 -2.30
C ARG A 204 -7.99 0.60 -1.30
N ARG A 205 -8.04 0.24 -0.01
CA ARG A 205 -8.56 1.14 1.04
C ARG A 205 -7.71 2.41 1.13
N ARG A 206 -6.38 2.28 1.16
CA ARG A 206 -5.45 3.42 1.18
C ARG A 206 -5.57 4.29 -0.06
N LEU A 207 -5.66 3.70 -1.25
CA LEU A 207 -5.82 4.43 -2.50
C LEU A 207 -7.15 5.20 -2.55
N ARG A 208 -8.26 4.56 -2.14
CA ARG A 208 -9.56 5.24 -1.99
C ARG A 208 -9.49 6.39 -0.98
N TRP A 209 -8.81 6.19 0.14
CA TRP A 209 -8.61 7.25 1.14
C TRP A 209 -7.79 8.41 0.60
N ARG A 210 -6.67 8.15 -0.10
CA ARG A 210 -5.87 9.18 -0.76
C ARG A 210 -6.69 9.96 -1.78
N ARG A 211 -7.41 9.26 -2.66
CA ARG A 211 -8.32 9.89 -3.63
C ARG A 211 -9.37 10.74 -2.91
N TRP A 212 -9.95 10.24 -1.82
CA TRP A 212 -10.90 10.98 -1.00
C TRP A 212 -10.31 12.26 -0.39
N GLN A 213 -9.04 12.24 0.02
CA GLN A 213 -8.30 13.39 0.56
C GLN A 213 -7.83 14.37 -0.54
N GLN A 214 -7.58 13.91 -1.75
CA GLN A 214 -7.11 14.73 -2.86
C GLN A 214 -8.26 15.28 -3.72
N ASP A 215 -9.45 14.72 -3.61
CA ASP A 215 -10.63 15.18 -4.33
C ASP A 215 -11.04 16.58 -3.83
N THR A 216 -10.80 17.58 -4.69
CA THR A 216 -11.06 19.01 -4.45
C THR A 216 -12.44 19.46 -4.91
N THR A 217 -13.27 18.54 -5.41
CA THR A 217 -14.62 18.88 -5.87
C THR A 217 -15.46 19.41 -4.71
N LEU A 218 -16.46 20.23 -5.03
CA LEU A 218 -17.44 20.74 -4.07
C LEU A 218 -18.04 19.60 -3.21
N GLY A 219 -18.49 18.53 -3.86
CA GLY A 219 -19.09 17.38 -3.17
C GLY A 219 -18.14 16.68 -2.21
N ALA A 220 -16.88 16.53 -2.59
CA ALA A 220 -15.86 15.93 -1.74
C ALA A 220 -15.51 16.79 -0.53
N MET A 221 -15.39 18.11 -0.71
CA MET A 221 -15.15 19.04 0.39
C MET A 221 -16.30 19.03 1.40
N VAL A 222 -17.55 19.11 0.92
CA VAL A 222 -18.76 19.03 1.76
C VAL A 222 -18.78 17.71 2.54
N ARG A 223 -18.58 16.59 1.87
CA ARG A 223 -18.54 15.25 2.48
C ARG A 223 -17.45 15.15 3.54
N ARG A 224 -16.24 15.60 3.25
CA ARG A 224 -15.09 15.53 4.15
C ARG A 224 -15.35 16.33 5.42
N ARG A 225 -15.75 17.60 5.27
CA ARG A 225 -16.03 18.47 6.40
C ARG A 225 -17.19 17.95 7.25
N ARG A 226 -18.23 17.40 6.61
CA ARG A 226 -19.33 16.75 7.32
C ARG A 226 -18.84 15.59 8.20
N HIS A 227 -17.98 14.72 7.67
CA HIS A 227 -17.41 13.60 8.43
C HIS A 227 -16.50 14.06 9.58
N GLU A 228 -15.67 15.09 9.37
CA GLU A 228 -14.84 15.68 10.43
C GLU A 228 -15.68 16.21 11.61
N LEU A 229 -16.85 16.78 11.32
CA LEU A 229 -17.78 17.28 12.34
C LEU A 229 -18.70 16.19 12.92
N GLY A 230 -18.61 14.94 12.44
CA GLY A 230 -19.48 13.84 12.90
C GLY A 230 -20.94 13.98 12.49
N LEU A 231 -21.26 14.86 11.52
CA LEU A 231 -22.62 15.19 11.12
C LEU A 231 -23.20 14.13 10.17
N ARG A 232 -24.48 13.82 10.36
CA ARG A 232 -25.30 13.05 9.41
C ARG A 232 -25.88 13.97 8.33
N ARG A 233 -26.43 13.39 7.28
CA ARG A 233 -26.98 14.17 6.16
C ARG A 233 -28.31 14.82 6.51
N GLU A 234 -29.04 14.24 7.46
CA GLU A 234 -30.32 14.72 7.96
C GLU A 234 -30.17 15.95 8.88
N GLU A 235 -28.94 16.25 9.32
CA GLU A 235 -28.66 17.34 10.26
C GLU A 235 -28.41 18.69 9.55
N PHE A 236 -28.61 18.78 8.23
CA PHE A 236 -28.50 20.02 7.47
C PHE A 236 -29.83 20.80 7.50
N PRO A 237 -29.93 21.90 8.25
CA PRO A 237 -31.19 22.62 8.39
C PRO A 237 -31.64 23.21 7.05
N GLY A 238 -32.89 22.94 6.67
CA GLY A 238 -33.47 23.46 5.43
C GLY A 238 -33.04 22.75 4.15
N ILE A 239 -32.30 21.64 4.24
CA ILE A 239 -31.88 20.84 3.08
C ILE A 239 -32.22 19.37 3.32
N ASP A 240 -32.92 18.75 2.37
CA ASP A 240 -33.20 17.32 2.44
C ASP A 240 -31.91 16.47 2.32
N ALA A 241 -31.84 15.38 3.10
CA ALA A 241 -30.68 14.49 3.15
C ALA A 241 -30.33 13.90 1.76
N LYS A 242 -31.32 13.68 0.88
CA LYS A 242 -31.10 13.23 -0.50
C LYS A 242 -30.40 14.32 -1.31
N THR A 243 -30.76 15.58 -1.13
CA THR A 243 -30.11 16.71 -1.80
C THR A 243 -28.65 16.81 -1.39
N VAL A 244 -28.35 16.74 -0.08
CA VAL A 244 -26.96 16.68 0.42
C VAL A 244 -26.21 15.49 -0.20
N ALA A 245 -26.82 14.30 -0.21
CA ALA A 245 -26.20 13.10 -0.81
C ALA A 245 -25.93 13.24 -2.31
N ARG A 246 -26.76 13.98 -3.06
CA ARG A 246 -26.55 14.25 -4.49
C ARG A 246 -25.42 15.27 -4.71
N ILE A 247 -25.32 16.31 -3.88
CA ILE A 247 -24.20 17.27 -3.91
C ILE A 247 -22.89 16.54 -3.60
N GLU A 248 -22.85 15.73 -2.54
CA GLU A 248 -21.66 14.95 -2.17
C GLU A 248 -21.18 13.98 -3.25
N ARG A 249 -22.11 13.47 -4.07
CA ARG A 249 -21.81 12.58 -5.21
C ARG A 249 -21.49 13.32 -6.50
N GLY A 250 -21.57 14.66 -6.52
CA GLY A 250 -21.39 15.45 -7.74
C GLY A 250 -22.53 15.32 -8.75
N GLU A 251 -23.70 14.80 -8.36
CA GLU A 251 -24.86 14.63 -9.26
C GLU A 251 -25.63 15.93 -9.50
N ILE A 252 -25.38 16.96 -8.69
CA ILE A 252 -25.93 18.29 -8.87
C ILE A 252 -24.79 19.18 -9.35
N LEU A 253 -24.76 19.40 -10.66
CA LEU A 253 -23.76 20.24 -11.31
C LEU A 253 -23.80 21.68 -10.80
N ARG A 254 -24.99 22.26 -10.55
CA ARG A 254 -25.12 23.66 -10.08
C ARG A 254 -26.11 23.76 -8.92
N PRO A 255 -25.66 23.56 -7.67
CA PRO A 255 -26.50 23.77 -6.51
C PRO A 255 -26.92 25.23 -6.42
N GLN A 256 -28.14 25.49 -5.94
CA GLN A 256 -28.61 26.86 -5.76
C GLN A 256 -27.75 27.59 -4.73
N ARG A 257 -27.53 28.90 -4.92
CA ARG A 257 -26.71 29.72 -4.01
C ARG A 257 -27.18 29.63 -2.56
N GLU A 258 -28.49 29.58 -2.35
CA GLU A 258 -29.09 29.45 -1.02
C GLU A 258 -28.78 28.09 -0.38
N THR A 259 -28.84 27.00 -1.15
CA THR A 259 -28.42 25.67 -0.67
C THR A 259 -26.96 25.67 -0.27
N LEU A 260 -26.08 26.30 -1.06
CA LEU A 260 -24.65 26.41 -0.70
C LEU A 260 -24.44 27.25 0.56
N ARG A 261 -25.21 28.33 0.75
CA ARG A 261 -25.16 29.17 1.95
C ARG A 261 -25.50 28.38 3.21
N LEU A 262 -26.56 27.57 3.16
CA LEU A 262 -26.98 26.72 4.28
C LEU A 262 -25.94 25.62 4.59
N ILE A 263 -25.36 25.00 3.55
CA ILE A 263 -24.25 24.04 3.71
C ILE A 263 -23.03 24.72 4.33
N ALA A 264 -22.64 25.89 3.84
CA ALA A 264 -21.50 26.66 4.33
C ALA A 264 -21.66 26.97 5.82
N GLN A 265 -22.83 27.47 6.20
CA GLN A 265 -23.16 27.81 7.58
C GLN A 265 -23.11 26.58 8.50
N CYS A 266 -23.69 25.46 8.07
CA CYS A 266 -23.69 24.21 8.85
C CYS A 266 -22.28 23.64 9.03
N LEU A 267 -21.43 23.73 8.01
CA LEU A 267 -20.08 23.18 8.01
C LEU A 267 -19.00 24.13 8.56
N GLY A 268 -19.37 25.37 8.91
CA GLY A 268 -18.43 26.41 9.30
C GLY A 268 -17.43 26.76 8.18
N LEU A 269 -17.89 26.72 6.93
CA LEU A 269 -17.11 27.05 5.74
C LEU A 269 -17.51 28.41 5.20
N ASP A 270 -16.59 29.05 4.49
CA ASP A 270 -16.86 30.26 3.73
C ASP A 270 -17.58 29.91 2.41
N LEU A 271 -18.59 30.72 2.05
CA LEU A 271 -19.40 30.49 0.84
C LEU A 271 -18.57 30.64 -0.43
N ASP A 272 -17.65 31.62 -0.47
CA ASP A 272 -16.82 31.88 -1.65
C ASP A 272 -15.84 30.73 -1.89
N SER A 273 -15.39 30.09 -0.82
CA SER A 273 -14.56 28.87 -0.89
C SER A 273 -15.31 27.69 -1.51
N LEU A 274 -16.58 27.48 -1.15
CA LEU A 274 -17.44 26.47 -1.80
C LEU A 274 -17.69 26.80 -3.28
N GLN A 275 -17.89 28.07 -3.62
CA GLN A 275 -18.10 28.52 -5.00
C GLN A 275 -16.85 28.35 -5.87
N ARG A 276 -15.65 28.59 -5.33
CA ARG A 276 -14.38 28.38 -6.04
C ARG A 276 -14.12 26.90 -6.34
N CYS A 277 -14.34 26.01 -5.38
CA CYS A 277 -14.25 24.56 -5.61
C CYS A 277 -15.23 24.08 -6.68
N HIS A 278 -16.39 24.71 -6.77
CA HIS A 278 -17.35 24.43 -7.83
C HIS A 278 -16.90 24.93 -9.21
N ALA A 279 -16.36 26.15 -9.30
CA ALA A 279 -15.93 26.75 -10.56
C ALA A 279 -14.70 26.08 -11.21
N ALA A 280 -13.93 25.32 -10.43
CA ALA A 280 -12.75 24.58 -10.88
C ALA A 280 -13.08 23.19 -11.46
N THR A 281 -14.35 22.77 -11.46
CA THR A 281 -14.83 21.46 -11.95
C THR A 281 -15.61 21.65 -13.26
#